data_AF-A0A149TJ51-F1
#
_entry.id   AF-A0A149TJ51-F1
#
_cell.length_a   1.000
_cell.length_b   1.000
_cell.length_c   1.000
_cell.angle_alpha   90.00
_cell.angle_beta   90.00
_cell.angle_gamma   90.00
#
_symmetry.space_group_name_H-M   'P 1'
#
loop_
_entity.id
_entity.type
_entity.pdbx_description
1 polymer ?
#
loop_
_entity_poly.entity_id
_entity_poly.type
_entity_poly.pdbx_seq_one_letter_code
_entity_poly.pdbx_strand_id
1 'polypeptide(L)'
;MQNSAAHAWFDMGNGRQVFRRIPAPVVGRSSFPCPMVISDGIDPTESMADGKIYTSKTALRRTYRPDGNPQGREYVEVGNDQRPHEQKRGNVVRDKAKSTETIQKAMATADRGEGTQA
;
A
#
# COMPACT_ATOMS: atom_id res chain seq x y z
N MET A 1 -18.64 -19.31 7.91
CA MET A 1 -19.92 -19.70 7.27
C MET A 1 -19.72 -21.05 6.61
N GLN A 2 -20.31 -22.13 7.14
CA GLN A 2 -20.28 -23.44 6.47
C GLN A 2 -21.18 -23.39 5.23
N ASN A 3 -20.59 -23.46 4.04
CA ASN A 3 -21.32 -23.72 2.80
C ASN A 3 -21.71 -25.20 2.76
N SER A 4 -22.90 -25.54 3.25
CA SER A 4 -23.51 -26.84 3.00
C SER A 4 -23.76 -26.98 1.48
N ALA A 5 -23.17 -28.00 0.87
CA ALA A 5 -23.24 -28.21 -0.57
C ALA A 5 -24.65 -28.66 -0.98
N ALA A 6 -25.44 -27.75 -1.57
CA ALA A 6 -26.73 -28.08 -2.15
C ALA A 6 -26.56 -28.96 -3.41
N HIS A 7 -27.45 -29.94 -3.58
CA HIS A 7 -27.49 -30.83 -4.74
C HIS A 7 -28.84 -30.70 -5.44
N ALA A 8 -28.86 -30.84 -6.77
CA ALA A 8 -30.09 -30.79 -7.56
C ALA A 8 -30.02 -31.72 -8.78
N TRP A 9 -31.21 -32.03 -9.32
CA TRP A 9 -31.36 -32.71 -10.60
C TRP A 9 -31.15 -31.73 -11.75
N PHE A 10 -30.25 -32.08 -12.69
CA PHE A 10 -29.99 -31.32 -13.91
C PHE A 10 -30.44 -32.13 -15.13
N ASP A 11 -31.28 -31.53 -15.96
CA ASP A 11 -31.64 -32.07 -17.27
C ASP A 11 -30.53 -31.76 -18.29
N MET A 12 -30.14 -32.76 -19.07
CA MET A 12 -29.13 -32.61 -20.13
C MET A 12 -29.74 -32.32 -21.51
N GLY A 13 -31.06 -32.19 -21.63
CA GLY A 13 -31.76 -31.89 -22.88
C GLY A 13 -31.92 -33.09 -23.83
N ASN A 14 -31.52 -34.29 -23.41
CA ASN A 14 -31.66 -35.55 -24.15
C ASN A 14 -32.57 -36.57 -23.42
N GLY A 15 -33.43 -36.09 -22.52
CA GLY A 15 -34.31 -36.92 -21.68
C GLY A 15 -33.59 -37.57 -20.49
N ARG A 16 -32.28 -37.37 -20.32
CA ARG A 16 -31.51 -37.89 -19.20
C ARG A 16 -31.31 -36.82 -18.13
N GLN A 17 -31.69 -37.16 -16.90
CA GLN A 17 -31.42 -36.33 -15.71
C GLN A 17 -30.28 -36.92 -14.88
N VAL A 18 -29.50 -36.04 -14.26
CA VAL A 18 -28.37 -36.42 -13.41
C VAL A 18 -28.33 -35.55 -12.16
N PHE A 19 -28.18 -36.20 -11.01
CA PHE A 19 -28.09 -35.53 -9.72
C PHE A 19 -26.66 -35.08 -9.47
N ARG A 20 -26.45 -33.77 -9.33
CA ARG A 20 -25.10 -33.18 -9.17
C ARG A 20 -25.09 -32.11 -8.09
N ARG A 21 -23.91 -31.86 -7.55
CA ARG A 21 -23.67 -30.71 -6.67
C ARG A 21 -23.86 -29.40 -7.44
N ILE A 22 -24.61 -28.47 -6.86
CA ILE A 22 -24.74 -27.11 -7.36
C ILE A 22 -23.46 -26.35 -6.97
N PRO A 23 -22.72 -25.76 -7.92
CA PRO A 23 -21.62 -24.87 -7.58
C PRO A 23 -22.16 -23.70 -6.78
N ALA A 24 -21.50 -23.34 -5.68
CA ALA A 24 -21.89 -22.15 -4.94
C ALA A 24 -21.73 -20.92 -5.86
N PRO A 25 -22.67 -19.95 -5.83
CA PRO A 25 -22.54 -18.73 -6.60
C PRO A 25 -21.28 -17.99 -6.16
N VAL A 26 -20.45 -17.60 -7.14
CA VAL A 26 -19.29 -16.76 -6.89
C VAL A 26 -19.78 -15.32 -6.83
N VAL A 27 -19.79 -14.75 -5.62
CA VAL A 27 -20.19 -13.35 -5.41
C VAL A 27 -19.26 -12.46 -6.24
N GLY A 28 -19.85 -11.64 -7.13
CA GLY A 28 -19.10 -10.73 -8.02
C GLY A 28 -18.74 -11.29 -9.40
N ARG A 29 -19.23 -12.48 -9.78
CA ARG A 29 -19.01 -13.04 -11.13
C ARG A 29 -20.31 -13.46 -11.82
N SER A 30 -20.38 -13.27 -13.13
CA SER A 30 -21.47 -13.81 -13.96
C SER A 30 -21.38 -15.33 -14.05
N SER A 31 -22.55 -15.99 -14.13
CA SER A 31 -22.66 -17.44 -14.40
C SER A 31 -22.32 -17.78 -15.86
N PHE A 32 -22.27 -16.79 -16.74
CA PHE A 32 -21.86 -16.95 -18.14
C PHE A 32 -20.34 -16.84 -18.29
N PRO A 33 -19.75 -17.45 -19.35
CA PRO A 33 -18.33 -17.35 -19.64
C PRO A 33 -17.97 -15.96 -20.20
N CYS A 34 -18.08 -14.93 -19.37
CA CYS A 34 -17.73 -13.56 -19.72
C CYS A 34 -16.36 -13.19 -19.17
N PRO A 35 -15.55 -12.39 -19.90
CA PRO A 35 -14.32 -11.82 -19.37
C PRO A 35 -14.63 -10.84 -18.24
N MET A 36 -13.75 -10.76 -17.24
CA MET A 36 -13.83 -9.72 -16.22
C MET A 36 -13.03 -8.51 -16.70
N VAL A 37 -13.71 -7.38 -16.90
CA VAL A 37 -13.09 -6.12 -17.31
C VAL A 37 -12.95 -5.24 -16.08
N ILE A 38 -11.74 -4.77 -15.80
CA ILE A 38 -11.46 -3.77 -14.76
C ILE A 38 -11.19 -2.45 -15.47
N SER A 39 -11.90 -1.39 -15.08
CA SER A 39 -11.70 -0.06 -15.63
C SER A 39 -10.36 0.52 -15.17
N ASP A 40 -9.69 1.25 -16.07
CA ASP A 40 -8.45 1.97 -15.76
C ASP A 40 -8.70 3.29 -14.99
N GLY A 41 -9.95 3.74 -14.94
CA GLY A 41 -10.35 4.95 -14.23
C GLY A 41 -10.11 4.85 -12.72
N ILE A 42 -9.50 5.88 -12.16
CA ILE A 42 -9.28 6.07 -10.73
C ILE A 42 -9.78 7.45 -10.31
N ASP A 43 -10.08 7.61 -9.02
CA ASP A 43 -10.33 8.93 -8.46
C ASP A 43 -9.12 9.84 -8.69
N PRO A 44 -9.31 11.15 -8.89
CA PRO A 44 -8.23 12.10 -9.10
C PRO A 44 -7.16 11.96 -8.00
N THR A 45 -6.01 11.41 -8.37
CA THR A 45 -4.94 11.05 -7.43
C THR A 45 -3.68 11.79 -7.81
N GLU A 46 -3.06 12.46 -6.84
CA GLU A 46 -1.77 13.12 -7.03
C GLU A 46 -0.62 12.10 -6.93
N SER A 47 0.25 12.11 -7.94
CA SER A 47 1.48 11.34 -7.96
C SER A 47 2.56 12.07 -7.16
N MET A 48 3.08 11.43 -6.11
CA MET A 48 4.16 12.01 -5.28
C MET A 48 5.55 11.95 -5.93
N ALA A 49 5.66 11.34 -7.13
CA ALA A 49 6.90 11.31 -7.89
C ALA A 49 7.09 12.58 -8.75
N ASP A 50 6.00 13.15 -9.27
CA ASP A 50 6.03 14.27 -10.21
C ASP A 50 5.04 15.41 -9.90
N GLY A 51 4.18 15.25 -8.89
CA GLY A 51 3.23 16.25 -8.40
C GLY A 51 1.99 16.45 -9.27
N LYS A 52 1.74 15.58 -10.25
CA LYS A 52 0.60 15.71 -11.17
C LYS A 52 -0.59 14.86 -10.74
N ILE A 53 -1.79 15.33 -11.07
CA ILE A 53 -3.04 14.61 -10.81
C ILE A 53 -3.37 13.71 -12.00
N TYR A 54 -3.66 12.45 -11.70
CA TYR A 54 -4.03 11.42 -12.68
C TYR A 54 -5.41 10.84 -12.38
N THR A 55 -6.14 10.53 -13.44
CA THR A 55 -7.44 9.82 -13.42
C THR A 55 -7.35 8.43 -14.07
N SER A 56 -6.18 8.05 -14.58
CA SER A 56 -5.88 6.76 -15.20
C SER A 56 -4.81 6.04 -14.38
N LYS A 57 -5.09 4.79 -13.99
CA LYS A 57 -4.17 3.96 -13.22
C LYS A 57 -2.90 3.65 -14.00
N THR A 58 -3.05 3.39 -15.29
CA THR A 58 -1.93 3.10 -16.18
C THR A 58 -1.02 4.32 -16.34
N ALA A 59 -1.59 5.52 -16.47
CA ALA A 59 -0.82 6.76 -16.53
C ALA A 59 -0.06 7.02 -15.22
N LEU A 60 -0.71 6.83 -14.07
CA LEU A 60 -0.08 6.95 -12.77
C LEU A 60 1.09 5.95 -12.62
N ARG A 61 0.91 4.68 -12.98
CA ARG A 61 1.95 3.65 -12.85
C ARG A 61 3.16 3.89 -13.75
N ARG A 62 2.99 4.64 -14.84
CA ARG A 62 4.12 5.05 -15.66
C ARG A 62 5.09 5.94 -14.87
N THR A 63 4.59 6.77 -13.95
CA THR A 63 5.45 7.63 -13.12
C THR A 63 6.28 6.84 -12.12
N TYR A 64 5.94 5.58 -11.84
CA TYR A 64 6.74 4.74 -10.93
C TYR A 64 8.01 4.20 -11.58
N ARG A 65 8.08 4.21 -12.91
CA ARG A 65 9.27 3.76 -13.62
C ARG A 65 10.34 4.88 -13.69
N PRO A 66 11.62 4.52 -13.82
CA PRO A 66 12.72 5.48 -13.90
C PRO A 66 12.59 6.48 -15.07
N ASP A 67 12.00 6.06 -16.19
CA ASP A 67 11.78 6.89 -17.38
C ASP A 67 10.60 7.86 -17.22
N GLY A 68 9.70 7.57 -16.28
CA GLY A 68 8.45 8.30 -16.08
C GLY A 68 8.48 9.31 -14.93
N ASN A 69 9.55 9.40 -14.15
CA ASN A 69 9.68 10.36 -13.06
C ASN A 69 10.93 11.26 -13.16
N PRO A 70 10.87 12.48 -12.61
CA PRO A 70 12.02 13.39 -12.55
C PRO A 70 13.20 12.84 -11.73
N GLN A 71 12.92 11.90 -10.83
CA GLN A 71 13.89 11.36 -9.87
C GLN A 71 14.75 10.24 -10.47
N GLY A 72 14.38 9.69 -11.64
CA GLY A 72 15.08 8.59 -12.30
C GLY A 72 15.10 7.30 -11.47
N ARG A 73 14.11 7.08 -10.60
CA ARG A 73 14.08 5.97 -9.65
C ARG A 73 12.89 5.04 -9.92
N GLU A 74 13.05 3.77 -9.60
CA GLU A 74 11.94 2.83 -9.64
C GLU A 74 11.20 2.79 -8.30
N TYR A 75 9.88 2.96 -8.35
CA TYR A 75 8.99 2.88 -7.20
C TYR A 75 8.16 1.60 -7.25
N VAL A 76 7.94 0.99 -6.09
CA VAL A 76 7.10 -0.21 -5.94
C VAL A 76 5.75 0.19 -5.34
N GLU A 77 4.66 -0.20 -6.00
CA GLU A 77 3.29 -0.01 -5.50
C GLU A 77 3.03 -0.98 -4.34
N VAL A 78 2.79 -0.45 -3.15
CA VAL A 78 2.64 -1.24 -1.91
C VAL A 78 1.16 -1.56 -1.59
N GLY A 79 0.21 -0.79 -2.11
CA GLY A 79 -1.22 -0.98 -1.84
C GLY A 79 -1.55 -0.90 -0.34
N ASN A 80 -2.33 -1.86 0.15
CA ASN A 80 -2.69 -1.98 1.58
C ASN A 80 -1.62 -2.61 2.46
N ASP A 81 -0.58 -3.20 1.87
CA ASP A 81 0.50 -3.86 2.61
C ASP A 81 1.58 -2.85 3.04
N GLN A 82 1.16 -1.72 3.64
CA GLN A 82 2.11 -0.81 4.27
C GLN A 82 2.82 -1.56 5.39
N ARG A 83 4.04 -2.03 5.12
CA ARG A 83 4.93 -2.50 6.16
C ARG A 83 5.07 -1.36 7.17
N PRO A 84 4.84 -1.57 8.48
CA PRO A 84 5.12 -0.55 9.46
C PRO A 84 6.56 -0.08 9.24
N HIS A 85 6.76 1.23 9.16
CA HIS A 85 8.06 1.83 8.84
C HIS A 85 9.09 1.33 9.86
N GLU A 86 9.86 0.31 9.48
CA GLU A 86 10.90 -0.25 10.32
C GLU A 86 12.01 0.80 10.41
N GLN A 87 12.02 1.55 11.51
CA GLN A 87 13.07 2.52 11.75
C GLN A 87 14.39 1.76 11.83
N LYS A 88 15.24 1.90 10.81
CA LYS A 88 16.53 1.19 10.66
C LYS A 88 17.50 1.32 11.84
N ARG A 89 17.21 2.18 12.82
CA ARG A 89 18.05 2.45 14.00
C ARG A 89 17.33 2.21 15.34
N GLY A 90 16.14 1.62 15.31
CA GLY A 90 15.26 1.59 16.48
C GLY A 90 14.79 2.99 16.88
N ASN A 91 13.82 3.05 17.78
CA ASN A 91 13.36 4.31 18.36
C ASN A 91 14.47 4.87 19.27
N VAL A 92 15.40 5.65 18.71
CA VAL A 92 16.36 6.41 19.52
C VAL A 92 15.61 7.59 20.12
N VAL A 93 14.98 7.36 21.27
CA VAL A 93 14.33 8.40 22.05
C VAL A 93 15.44 9.24 22.70
N ARG A 94 15.47 10.54 22.39
CA ARG A 94 16.40 11.49 23.03
C ARG A 94 16.18 11.48 24.54
N ASP A 95 17.24 11.21 25.30
CA ASP A 95 17.25 11.42 26.74
C ASP A 95 17.22 12.93 27.02
N LYS A 96 16.06 13.42 27.47
CA LYS A 96 15.83 14.83 27.75
C LYS A 96 16.72 15.33 28.89
N ALA A 97 16.95 14.52 29.92
CA ALA A 97 17.71 14.92 31.10
C ALA A 97 19.19 15.16 30.73
N LYS A 98 19.82 14.18 30.09
CA LYS A 98 21.22 14.30 29.63
C LYS A 98 21.42 15.46 28.66
N SER A 99 20.43 15.70 27.81
CA SER A 99 20.49 16.80 26.86
C SER A 99 20.45 18.16 27.56
N THR A 100 19.55 18.34 28.52
CA THR A 100 19.44 19.58 29.30
C THR A 100 20.69 19.80 30.15
N GLU A 101 21.21 18.75 30.79
CA GLU A 101 22.46 18.80 31.56
C GLU A 101 23.64 19.23 30.68
N THR A 102 23.75 18.66 29.49
CA THR A 102 24.82 19.01 28.53
C THR A 102 24.71 20.49 28.11
N ILE A 103 23.48 20.97 27.85
CA ILE A 103 23.22 22.37 27.49
C ILE A 103 23.59 23.29 28.66
N GLN A 104 23.13 22.99 29.88
CA GLN A 104 23.43 23.78 31.07
C GLN A 104 24.93 23.83 31.36
N LYS A 105 25.63 22.69 31.21
CA LYS A 105 27.09 22.63 31.35
C LYS A 105 27.79 23.50 30.31
N ALA A 106 27.34 23.47 29.05
CA ALA A 106 27.89 24.31 28.00
C ALA A 106 27.66 25.81 28.28
N MET A 107 26.45 26.19 28.70
CA MET A 107 26.13 27.57 29.10
C MET A 107 26.99 28.04 30.28
N ALA A 108 27.10 27.22 31.33
CA ALA A 108 27.94 27.53 32.48
C ALA A 108 29.45 27.62 32.14
N THR A 109 29.90 26.94 31.08
CA THR A 109 31.27 27.03 30.58
C THR A 109 31.49 28.31 29.77
N ALA A 110 30.50 28.70 28.95
CA ALA A 110 30.51 29.96 28.23
C ALA A 110 30.47 31.17 29.18
N ASP A 111 29.61 31.12 30.21
CA ASP A 111 29.48 32.19 31.22
C ASP A 111 30.76 32.34 32.08
N ARG A 112 31.50 31.23 32.30
CA ARG A 112 32.82 31.25 32.94
C ARG A 112 33.94 31.81 32.05
N GLY A 113 33.66 32.10 30.77
CA GLY A 113 34.65 32.61 29.82
C GLY A 113 35.67 31.57 29.35
N GLU A 114 35.46 30.29 29.65
CA GLU A 114 36.37 29.20 29.29
C GLU A 114 36.26 28.80 27.80
N GLY A 115 35.33 29.41 27.04
CA GLY A 115 34.98 29.04 25.68
C GLY A 115 35.51 29.94 24.56
N THR A 116 36.32 30.96 24.85
CA THR A 116 36.90 31.86 23.83
C THR A 116 38.43 31.86 23.85
N GLN A 117 39.05 30.69 23.69
CA GLN A 117 40.41 30.60 23.16
C GLN A 117 40.44 29.55 22.05
N ALA A 118 40.58 30.05 20.82
CA ALA A 118 41.17 29.32 19.70
C ALA A 118 42.69 29.47 19.77
#